data_AF-A0A9D6J8N0-F1
#
_entry.id   AF-A0A9D6J8N0-F1
#
_cell.length_a   1.000
_cell.length_b   1.000
_cell.length_c   1.000
_cell.angle_alpha   90.00
_cell.angle_beta   90.00
_cell.angle_gamma   90.00
#
_symmetry.space_group_name_H-M   'P 1'
#
loop_
_entity.id
_entity.type
_entity.pdbx_description
1 polymer ?
#
loop_
_entity_poly.entity_id
_entity_poly.type
_entity_poly.pdbx_seq_one_letter_code
_entity_poly.pdbx_strand_id
1 'polypeptide(L)'
;MITINQLKYPRVFITLFLLLTLAFTFKVTLIADYPEIFPESVLLNLHPVAVVLEAVPRQLRAFFADYLWLTADEYMHFGPSKKMKEAFFSGSYAGNTEIMPMLELALILEPEHIDAYGILSQNLSFYLGRYKEGIQVLQRGIFFNKKSPRLHELYAAIGYIYGFIKSYRNNLENNREISLRYFDAALKAYEENHGKDDPEDEVFCPRNYQIIRSRFLVEKGEKENALQAWYSSGIDLNTGSDALSLYLRKVEKGEEVPGLPEELPEIKNLLDLAYKPPLKRSPGTSEENISGAENLTSASHEDHEVHEDNRMKENTVRKRVFYQTIVLTLLAIGLSIF
;
A
#
# COMPACT_ATOMS: atom_id res chain seq x y z
N MET A 1 -8.68 -18.70 -29.18
CA MET A 1 -7.49 -19.49 -29.52
C MET A 1 -6.76 -18.72 -30.62
N ILE A 2 -5.69 -17.99 -30.29
CA ILE A 2 -4.93 -17.22 -31.28
C ILE A 2 -3.92 -18.18 -31.90
N THR A 3 -4.01 -18.43 -33.20
CA THR A 3 -3.04 -19.25 -33.94
C THR A 3 -1.72 -18.49 -34.08
N ILE A 4 -0.59 -19.17 -33.80
CA ILE A 4 0.79 -18.61 -33.82
C ILE A 4 1.11 -17.83 -35.11
N ASN A 5 0.46 -18.17 -36.23
CA ASN A 5 0.61 -17.49 -37.52
C ASN A 5 0.08 -16.05 -37.56
N GLN A 6 -0.62 -15.56 -36.52
CA GLN A 6 -1.09 -14.17 -36.44
C GLN A 6 -0.16 -13.22 -35.68
N LEU A 7 0.95 -13.71 -35.13
CA LEU A 7 1.96 -12.85 -34.53
C LEU A 7 2.81 -12.21 -35.63
N LYS A 8 3.03 -10.90 -35.53
CA LYS A 8 3.77 -10.12 -36.54
C LYS A 8 5.26 -10.52 -36.64
N TYR A 9 5.79 -11.23 -35.62
CA TYR A 9 7.20 -11.63 -35.51
C TYR A 9 7.39 -13.00 -34.84
N PRO A 10 6.81 -14.10 -35.34
CA PRO A 10 6.74 -15.39 -34.62
C PRO A 10 8.13 -15.96 -34.30
N ARG A 11 9.13 -15.66 -35.14
CA ARG A 11 10.53 -16.07 -34.94
C ARG A 11 11.15 -15.45 -33.69
N VAL A 12 10.87 -14.18 -33.41
CA VAL A 12 11.41 -13.48 -32.22
C VAL A 12 10.86 -14.13 -30.95
N PHE A 13 9.55 -14.39 -30.90
CA PHE A 13 8.92 -15.09 -29.77
C PHE A 13 9.49 -16.49 -29.55
N ILE A 14 9.69 -17.26 -30.62
CA ILE A 14 10.28 -18.60 -30.53
C ILE A 14 11.70 -18.51 -30.00
N THR A 15 12.52 -17.59 -30.50
CA THR A 15 13.90 -17.40 -30.04
C THR A 15 13.95 -17.04 -28.55
N LEU A 16 13.11 -16.10 -28.09
CA LEU A 16 13.06 -15.74 -26.67
C LEU A 16 12.58 -16.88 -25.79
N PHE A 17 11.54 -17.59 -26.23
CA PHE A 17 11.03 -18.74 -25.51
C PHE A 17 12.11 -19.81 -25.36
N LEU A 18 12.88 -20.07 -26.43
CA LEU A 18 14.02 -20.99 -26.38
C LEU A 18 15.14 -20.50 -25.47
N LEU A 19 15.49 -19.21 -25.52
CA LEU A 19 16.51 -18.63 -24.64
C LEU A 19 16.09 -18.68 -23.17
N LEU A 20 14.82 -18.41 -22.88
CA LEU A 20 14.25 -18.47 -21.53
C LEU A 20 14.20 -19.92 -21.02
N THR A 21 13.85 -20.87 -21.89
CA THR A 21 13.90 -22.31 -21.58
C THR A 21 15.33 -22.77 -21.32
N LEU A 22 16.29 -22.31 -22.13
CA LEU A 22 17.71 -22.63 -21.96
C LEU A 22 18.27 -22.05 -20.66
N ALA A 23 17.96 -20.79 -20.35
CA ALA A 23 18.35 -20.13 -19.11
C ALA A 23 17.79 -20.84 -17.88
N PHE A 24 16.50 -21.19 -17.92
CA PHE A 24 15.84 -21.97 -16.87
C PHE A 24 16.51 -23.34 -16.68
N THR A 25 16.73 -24.07 -17.78
CA THR A 25 17.36 -25.39 -17.75
C THR A 25 18.77 -25.32 -17.20
N PHE A 26 19.59 -24.40 -17.70
CA PHE A 26 20.97 -24.20 -17.24
C PHE A 26 21.03 -23.88 -15.75
N LYS A 27 20.13 -23.03 -15.25
CA LYS A 27 20.11 -22.66 -13.84
C LYS A 27 19.66 -23.81 -12.93
N VAL A 28 18.62 -24.54 -13.31
CA VAL A 28 18.18 -25.74 -12.57
C VAL A 28 19.30 -26.78 -12.51
N THR A 29 20.00 -27.01 -13.62
CA THR A 29 21.16 -27.91 -13.66
C THR A 29 22.27 -27.41 -12.74
N LEU A 30 22.60 -26.11 -12.76
CA LEU A 30 23.67 -25.55 -11.91
C LEU A 30 23.32 -25.64 -10.41
N ILE A 31 22.06 -25.45 -10.05
CA ILE A 31 21.57 -25.65 -8.68
C ILE A 31 21.65 -27.12 -8.26
N ALA A 32 21.30 -28.05 -9.16
CA ALA A 32 21.33 -29.48 -8.88
C ALA A 32 22.77 -30.02 -8.73
N ASP A 33 23.70 -29.53 -9.55
CA ASP A 33 25.09 -29.99 -9.57
C ASP A 33 25.96 -29.34 -8.48
N TYR A 34 25.58 -28.15 -7.98
CA TYR A 34 26.35 -27.38 -7.01
C TYR A 34 25.50 -26.80 -5.87
N PRO A 35 24.78 -27.64 -5.09
CA PRO A 35 23.88 -27.18 -4.04
C PRO A 35 24.59 -26.36 -2.94
N GLU A 36 25.88 -26.61 -2.70
CA GLU A 36 26.70 -25.90 -1.71
C GLU A 36 26.99 -24.42 -2.06
N ILE A 37 26.83 -24.02 -3.31
CA ILE A 37 27.06 -22.65 -3.78
C ILE A 37 25.79 -21.79 -3.63
N PHE A 38 24.62 -22.42 -3.49
CA PHE A 38 23.33 -21.73 -3.41
C PHE A 38 22.82 -21.69 -1.97
N PRO A 39 22.43 -20.50 -1.46
CA PRO A 39 21.84 -20.42 -0.14
C PRO A 39 20.51 -21.20 -0.09
N GLU A 40 20.25 -21.86 1.04
CA GLU A 40 19.09 -22.73 1.27
C GLU A 40 17.74 -22.05 0.97
N SER A 41 17.68 -20.72 1.08
CA SER A 41 16.53 -19.88 0.72
C SER A 41 16.17 -19.89 -0.78
N VAL A 42 17.16 -20.09 -1.66
CA VAL A 42 16.99 -20.22 -3.12
C VAL A 42 16.48 -21.62 -3.48
N LEU A 43 16.96 -22.65 -2.75
CA LEU A 43 16.54 -24.04 -2.93
C LEU A 43 15.07 -24.28 -2.52
N LEU A 44 14.60 -23.60 -1.48
CA LEU A 44 13.23 -23.76 -0.97
C LEU A 44 12.18 -22.96 -1.75
N ASN A 45 12.58 -22.02 -2.61
CA ASN A 45 11.69 -21.11 -3.35
C ASN A 45 12.02 -21.10 -4.86
N LEU A 46 12.08 -22.27 -5.49
CA LEU A 46 12.16 -22.47 -6.95
C LEU A 46 10.87 -22.01 -7.66
N HIS A 47 10.49 -20.74 -7.48
CA HIS A 47 9.43 -20.15 -8.28
C HIS A 47 9.97 -19.92 -9.69
N PRO A 48 9.31 -20.41 -10.77
CA PRO A 48 9.84 -20.32 -12.13
C PRO A 48 10.25 -18.91 -12.55
N VAL A 49 9.50 -17.90 -12.09
CA VAL A 49 9.83 -16.48 -12.32
C VAL A 49 11.15 -16.08 -11.66
N ALA A 50 11.43 -16.53 -10.43
CA ALA A 50 12.68 -16.20 -9.74
C ALA A 50 13.89 -16.81 -10.48
N VAL A 51 13.77 -18.06 -10.94
CA VAL A 51 14.81 -18.75 -11.71
C VAL A 51 15.12 -18.02 -13.02
N VAL A 52 14.08 -17.58 -13.74
CA VAL A 52 14.23 -16.82 -14.98
C VAL A 52 14.86 -15.46 -14.73
N LEU A 53 14.47 -14.77 -13.65
CA LEU A 53 15.02 -13.45 -13.32
C LEU A 53 16.48 -13.51 -12.86
N GLU A 54 16.91 -14.59 -12.22
CA GLU A 54 18.32 -14.78 -11.89
C GLU A 54 19.21 -14.93 -13.12
N ALA A 55 18.66 -15.37 -14.26
CA ALA A 55 19.39 -15.39 -15.52
C ALA A 55 19.51 -14.01 -16.19
N VAL A 56 18.72 -13.02 -15.74
CA VAL A 56 18.79 -11.65 -16.22
C VAL A 56 19.78 -10.86 -15.36
N PRO A 57 20.78 -10.18 -15.97
CA PRO A 57 21.73 -9.35 -15.24
C PRO A 57 21.02 -8.35 -14.31
N ARG A 58 21.53 -8.19 -13.09
CA ARG A 58 20.93 -7.29 -12.09
C ARG A 58 20.76 -5.88 -12.63
N GLN A 59 21.73 -5.36 -13.39
CA GLN A 59 21.69 -4.02 -13.97
C GLN A 59 20.51 -3.85 -14.93
N LEU A 60 20.20 -4.87 -15.71
CA LEU A 60 19.07 -4.83 -16.63
C LEU A 60 17.75 -4.89 -15.86
N ARG A 61 17.66 -5.75 -14.83
CA ARG A 61 16.48 -5.80 -13.96
C ARG A 61 16.23 -4.47 -13.26
N ALA A 62 17.27 -3.87 -12.69
CA ALA A 62 17.20 -2.56 -12.04
C ALA A 62 16.75 -1.48 -13.02
N PHE A 63 17.34 -1.43 -14.23
CA PHE A 63 16.92 -0.49 -15.28
C PHE A 63 15.42 -0.60 -15.62
N PHE A 64 14.90 -1.82 -15.79
CA PHE A 64 13.48 -2.02 -16.06
C PHE A 64 12.60 -1.72 -14.84
N ALA A 65 13.06 -2.01 -13.63
CA ALA A 65 12.36 -1.65 -12.40
C ALA A 65 12.23 -0.13 -12.29
N ASP A 66 13.32 0.61 -12.51
CA ASP A 66 13.36 2.08 -12.49
C ASP A 66 12.45 2.67 -13.58
N TYR A 67 12.46 2.09 -14.80
CA TYR A 67 11.56 2.52 -15.87
C TYR A 67 10.08 2.34 -15.50
N LEU A 68 9.71 1.19 -14.94
CA LEU A 68 8.34 0.92 -14.49
C LEU A 68 7.93 1.83 -13.33
N TRP A 69 8.86 2.10 -12.41
CA TRP A 69 8.67 3.03 -11.31
C TRP A 69 8.41 4.45 -11.81
N LEU A 70 9.27 4.99 -12.68
CA LEU A 70 9.10 6.31 -13.27
C LEU A 70 7.77 6.41 -14.03
N THR A 71 7.39 5.37 -14.77
CA THR A 71 6.10 5.34 -15.47
C THR A 71 4.93 5.36 -14.47
N ALA A 72 5.02 4.63 -13.36
CA ALA A 72 4.01 4.63 -12.31
C ALA A 72 3.90 6.00 -11.62
N ASP A 73 5.04 6.66 -11.36
CA ASP A 73 5.10 7.99 -10.78
C ASP A 73 4.55 9.06 -11.75
N GLU A 74 4.87 9.00 -13.04
CA GLU A 74 4.26 9.84 -14.07
C GLU A 74 2.73 9.68 -14.10
N TYR A 75 2.23 8.44 -14.02
CA TYR A 75 0.79 8.15 -14.00
C TYR A 75 0.10 8.67 -12.74
N MET A 76 0.83 8.79 -11.63
CA MET A 76 0.32 9.45 -10.41
C MET A 76 0.17 10.96 -10.61
N HIS A 77 1.16 11.60 -11.23
CA HIS A 77 1.17 13.04 -11.46
C HIS A 77 0.18 13.48 -12.54
N PHE A 78 0.10 12.75 -13.67
CA PHE A 78 -0.75 13.12 -14.80
C PHE A 78 -2.17 12.54 -14.73
N GLY A 79 -2.41 11.57 -13.85
CA GLY A 79 -3.64 10.79 -13.82
C GLY A 79 -3.70 9.74 -14.94
N PRO A 80 -4.69 8.83 -14.90
CA PRO A 80 -4.75 7.67 -15.79
C PRO A 80 -4.93 8.05 -17.27
N SER A 81 -4.37 7.22 -18.16
CA SER A 81 -4.36 7.43 -19.61
C SER A 81 -5.74 7.31 -20.28
N LYS A 82 -6.74 6.75 -19.57
CA LYS A 82 -8.10 6.53 -20.08
C LYS A 82 -9.15 7.21 -19.20
N LYS A 83 -10.17 7.76 -19.87
CA LYS A 83 -11.33 8.50 -19.35
C LYS A 83 -12.17 7.74 -18.30
N MET A 84 -11.61 7.38 -17.15
CA MET A 84 -12.37 7.04 -15.94
C MET A 84 -12.36 8.27 -15.03
N LYS A 85 -13.18 9.26 -15.39
CA LYS A 85 -13.26 10.57 -14.72
C LYS A 85 -13.87 10.53 -13.32
N GLU A 86 -14.35 9.38 -12.84
CA GLU A 86 -15.28 9.35 -11.71
C GLU A 86 -14.69 8.89 -10.36
N ALA A 87 -13.37 8.66 -10.21
CA ALA A 87 -12.84 8.25 -8.90
C ALA A 87 -11.38 8.61 -8.59
N PHE A 88 -10.69 9.45 -9.38
CA PHE A 88 -9.25 9.69 -9.19
C PHE A 88 -8.91 11.18 -9.04
N PHE A 89 -8.15 11.48 -7.99
CA PHE A 89 -7.56 12.80 -7.76
C PHE A 89 -6.13 12.80 -8.34
N SER A 90 -5.88 13.62 -9.36
CA SER A 90 -4.53 13.86 -9.89
C SER A 90 -3.59 14.33 -8.77
N GLY A 91 -2.36 13.79 -8.72
CA GLY A 91 -1.43 14.04 -7.62
C GLY A 91 -1.68 13.17 -6.39
N SER A 92 -2.49 12.12 -6.51
CA SER A 92 -2.69 11.13 -5.46
C SER A 92 -2.54 9.72 -5.99
N TYR A 93 -1.80 8.90 -5.24
CA TYR A 93 -1.78 7.46 -5.44
C TYR A 93 -3.13 6.79 -5.13
N ALA A 94 -4.08 7.52 -4.54
CA ALA A 94 -5.36 7.02 -4.06
C ALA A 94 -6.18 6.25 -5.11
N GLY A 95 -6.19 4.92 -5.00
CA GLY A 95 -7.07 4.05 -5.77
C GLY A 95 -6.63 3.82 -7.22
N ASN A 96 -5.50 4.38 -7.67
CA ASN A 96 -5.05 4.22 -9.05
C ASN A 96 -4.66 2.76 -9.30
N THR A 97 -5.55 1.99 -9.91
CA THR A 97 -5.30 0.58 -10.20
C THR A 97 -4.40 0.38 -11.41
N GLU A 98 -4.19 1.39 -12.26
CA GLU A 98 -3.36 1.28 -13.48
C GLU A 98 -1.87 1.15 -13.14
N ILE A 99 -1.42 1.77 -12.05
CA ILE A 99 -0.02 1.70 -11.61
C ILE A 99 0.31 0.40 -10.89
N MET A 100 -0.68 -0.31 -10.33
CA MET A 100 -0.42 -1.47 -9.48
C MET A 100 0.36 -2.59 -10.18
N PRO A 101 0.05 -3.01 -11.42
CA PRO A 101 0.84 -4.01 -12.12
C PRO A 101 2.28 -3.55 -12.36
N MET A 102 2.50 -2.25 -12.60
CA MET A 102 3.85 -1.69 -12.79
C MET A 102 4.65 -1.77 -11.49
N LEU A 103 4.04 -1.40 -10.36
CA LEU A 103 4.64 -1.52 -9.04
C LEU A 103 4.90 -2.99 -8.66
N GLU A 104 3.96 -3.90 -8.92
CA GLU A 104 4.13 -5.34 -8.69
C GLU A 104 5.33 -5.88 -9.49
N LEU A 105 5.47 -5.48 -10.76
CA LEU A 105 6.60 -5.87 -11.61
C LEU A 105 7.92 -5.24 -11.18
N ALA A 106 7.94 -3.95 -10.82
CA ALA A 106 9.12 -3.29 -10.31
C ALA A 106 9.67 -4.03 -9.08
N LEU A 107 8.78 -4.44 -8.15
CA LEU A 107 9.14 -5.22 -6.97
C LEU A 107 9.61 -6.64 -7.28
N ILE A 108 9.16 -7.24 -8.38
CA ILE A 108 9.65 -8.54 -8.85
C ILE A 108 11.08 -8.40 -9.41
N LEU A 109 11.34 -7.32 -10.16
CA LEU A 109 12.63 -7.08 -10.80
C LEU A 109 13.70 -6.61 -9.81
N GLU A 110 13.33 -5.67 -8.92
CA GLU A 110 14.18 -5.11 -7.86
C GLU A 110 13.42 -5.12 -6.51
N PRO A 111 13.53 -6.22 -5.73
CA PRO A 111 12.86 -6.34 -4.44
C PRO A 111 13.35 -5.38 -3.35
N GLU A 112 14.43 -4.63 -3.60
CA GLU A 112 14.99 -3.63 -2.69
C GLU A 112 14.32 -2.25 -2.82
N HIS A 113 13.36 -2.09 -3.73
CA HIS A 113 12.66 -0.82 -3.99
C HIS A 113 11.57 -0.53 -2.93
N ILE A 114 11.95 0.12 -1.82
CA ILE A 114 11.07 0.39 -0.66
C ILE A 114 9.83 1.21 -1.02
N ASP A 115 9.96 2.27 -1.83
CA ASP A 115 8.84 3.16 -2.13
C ASP A 115 7.67 2.45 -2.81
N ALA A 116 7.96 1.48 -3.68
CA ALA A 116 6.95 0.67 -4.35
C ALA A 116 6.15 -0.21 -3.38
N TYR A 117 6.77 -0.71 -2.30
CA TYR A 117 6.04 -1.40 -1.23
C TYR A 117 5.09 -0.45 -0.50
N GLY A 118 5.55 0.75 -0.17
CA GLY A 118 4.75 1.78 0.50
C GLY A 118 3.49 2.13 -0.30
N ILE A 119 3.65 2.52 -1.56
CA ILE A 119 2.53 2.93 -2.41
C ILE A 119 1.58 1.78 -2.72
N LEU A 120 2.11 0.60 -3.07
CA LEU A 120 1.28 -0.56 -3.42
C LEU A 120 0.44 -1.01 -2.22
N SER A 121 1.03 -1.02 -1.02
CA SER A 121 0.33 -1.43 0.20
C SER A 121 -0.73 -0.42 0.66
N GLN A 122 -0.48 0.88 0.53
CA GLN A 122 -1.46 1.93 0.81
C GLN A 122 -2.66 1.83 -0.16
N ASN A 123 -2.38 1.64 -1.46
CA ASN A 123 -3.41 1.39 -2.47
C ASN A 123 -4.30 0.20 -2.14
N LEU A 124 -3.67 -0.94 -1.85
CA LEU A 124 -4.37 -2.15 -1.46
C LEU A 124 -5.21 -1.94 -0.20
N SER A 125 -4.63 -1.31 0.84
CA SER A 125 -5.24 -1.28 2.17
C SER A 125 -6.33 -0.23 2.31
N PHE A 126 -6.03 1.03 1.97
CA PHE A 126 -6.90 2.16 2.26
C PHE A 126 -7.93 2.40 1.16
N TYR A 127 -7.56 2.17 -0.10
CA TYR A 127 -8.41 2.53 -1.23
C TYR A 127 -9.18 1.32 -1.76
N LEU A 128 -8.54 0.16 -1.89
CA LEU A 128 -9.17 -1.05 -2.42
C LEU A 128 -9.76 -1.99 -1.35
N GLY A 129 -9.53 -1.72 -0.06
CA GLY A 129 -10.10 -2.51 1.04
C GLY A 129 -9.47 -3.90 1.18
N ARG A 130 -8.35 -4.14 0.50
CA ARG A 130 -7.59 -5.39 0.47
C ARG A 130 -6.45 -5.33 1.48
N TYR A 131 -6.80 -4.98 2.72
CA TYR A 131 -5.84 -4.69 3.78
C TYR A 131 -4.88 -5.86 4.07
N LYS A 132 -5.38 -7.10 4.09
CA LYS A 132 -4.53 -8.28 4.31
C LYS A 132 -3.44 -8.40 3.25
N GLU A 133 -3.77 -8.12 1.99
CA GLU A 133 -2.81 -8.16 0.90
C GLU A 133 -1.81 -7.00 0.99
N GLY A 134 -2.25 -5.81 1.39
CA GLY A 134 -1.35 -4.68 1.63
C GLY A 134 -0.34 -4.97 2.75
N ILE A 135 -0.79 -5.58 3.84
CA ILE A 135 0.10 -6.05 4.93
C ILE A 135 1.10 -7.11 4.42
N GLN A 136 0.64 -8.09 3.64
CA GLN A 136 1.53 -9.11 3.07
C GLN A 136 2.60 -8.51 2.14
N VAL A 137 2.24 -7.50 1.36
CA VAL A 137 3.19 -6.74 0.53
C VAL A 137 4.27 -6.10 1.40
N LEU A 138 3.91 -5.41 2.48
CA LEU A 138 4.89 -4.80 3.40
C LEU A 138 5.75 -5.84 4.13
N GLN A 139 5.16 -6.95 4.57
CA GLN A 139 5.92 -8.06 5.19
C GLN A 139 6.96 -8.64 4.24
N ARG A 140 6.63 -8.78 2.95
CA ARG A 140 7.59 -9.15 1.90
C ARG A 140 8.68 -8.09 1.76
N GLY A 141 8.32 -6.81 1.80
CA GLY A 141 9.28 -5.70 1.80
C GLY A 141 10.28 -5.81 2.95
N ILE A 142 9.80 -6.03 4.18
CA ILE A 142 10.63 -6.23 5.37
C ILE A 142 11.59 -7.42 5.19
N PHE A 143 11.10 -8.52 4.59
CA PHE A 143 11.92 -9.70 4.34
C PHE A 143 13.10 -9.42 3.40
N PHE A 144 12.89 -8.66 2.31
CA PHE A 144 13.93 -8.34 1.34
C PHE A 144 14.83 -7.17 1.76
N ASN A 145 14.35 -6.27 2.62
CA ASN A 145 15.04 -5.01 2.96
C ASN A 145 15.60 -4.98 4.39
N LYS A 146 15.97 -6.13 4.97
CA LYS A 146 16.41 -6.26 6.38
C LYS A 146 17.60 -5.38 6.77
N LYS A 147 18.44 -5.00 5.82
CA LYS A 147 19.63 -4.16 6.01
C LYS A 147 19.44 -2.75 5.47
N SER A 148 18.24 -2.42 5.00
CA SER A 148 17.99 -1.10 4.44
C SER A 148 17.91 -0.08 5.57
N PRO A 149 18.56 1.09 5.42
CA PRO A 149 18.36 2.19 6.34
C PRO A 149 16.88 2.56 6.51
N ARG A 150 16.12 2.50 5.41
CA ARG A 150 14.70 2.86 5.34
C ARG A 150 13.75 1.73 5.78
N LEU A 151 14.26 0.67 6.42
CA LEU A 151 13.42 -0.46 6.87
C LEU A 151 12.32 -0.03 7.85
N HIS A 152 12.59 1.01 8.66
CA HIS A 152 11.62 1.55 9.61
C HIS A 152 10.33 2.03 8.93
N GLU A 153 10.40 2.53 7.69
CA GLU A 153 9.23 3.02 6.95
C GLU A 153 8.23 1.90 6.66
N LEU A 154 8.73 0.69 6.36
CA LEU A 154 7.89 -0.47 6.10
C LEU A 154 7.17 -0.95 7.37
N TYR A 155 7.85 -0.95 8.51
CA TYR A 155 7.23 -1.25 9.80
C TYR A 155 6.20 -0.19 10.17
N ALA A 156 6.54 1.09 10.02
CA ALA A 156 5.63 2.20 10.30
C ALA A 156 4.39 2.13 9.41
N ALA A 157 4.54 1.84 8.11
CA ALA A 157 3.41 1.68 7.19
C ALA A 157 2.43 0.59 7.64
N ILE A 158 2.92 -0.55 8.15
CA ILE A 158 2.07 -1.58 8.76
C ILE A 158 1.38 -1.03 10.02
N GLY A 159 2.13 -0.31 10.87
CA GLY A 159 1.59 0.37 12.05
C GLY A 159 0.43 1.29 11.69
N TYR A 160 0.60 2.13 10.67
CA TYR A 160 -0.46 3.00 10.16
C TYR A 160 -1.69 2.22 9.70
N ILE A 161 -1.50 1.14 8.94
CA ILE A 161 -2.63 0.34 8.44
C ILE A 161 -3.44 -0.24 9.59
N TYR A 162 -2.81 -0.89 10.57
CA TYR A 162 -3.53 -1.42 11.74
C TYR A 162 -4.14 -0.31 12.61
N GLY A 163 -3.49 0.83 12.70
CA GLY A 163 -3.96 1.97 13.47
C GLY A 163 -5.18 2.65 12.84
N PHE A 164 -5.23 2.81 11.53
CA PHE A 164 -6.23 3.70 10.91
C PHE A 164 -7.23 2.98 10.01
N ILE A 165 -7.23 1.64 9.96
CA ILE A 165 -8.09 0.92 9.01
C ILE A 165 -9.58 1.28 9.12
N LYS A 166 -10.10 1.53 10.32
CA LYS A 166 -11.50 1.93 10.55
C LYS A 166 -11.86 3.23 9.86
N SER A 167 -10.93 4.18 9.80
CA SER A 167 -11.10 5.47 9.12
C SER A 167 -11.32 5.33 7.61
N TYR A 168 -10.88 4.21 7.03
CA TYR A 168 -11.06 3.89 5.60
C TYR A 168 -12.13 2.83 5.37
N ARG A 169 -12.45 2.01 6.39
CA ARG A 169 -13.36 0.88 6.33
C ARG A 169 -14.08 0.71 7.68
N ASN A 170 -15.28 1.29 7.78
CA ASN A 170 -16.08 1.30 9.00
C ASN A 170 -16.45 -0.09 9.55
N ASN A 171 -16.38 -1.14 8.72
CA ASN A 171 -16.65 -2.53 9.11
C ASN A 171 -15.43 -3.25 9.72
N LEU A 172 -14.27 -2.59 9.76
CA LEU A 172 -13.05 -3.10 10.40
C LEU A 172 -12.73 -2.25 11.63
N GLU A 173 -12.24 -2.90 12.68
CA GLU A 173 -11.80 -2.22 13.88
C GLU A 173 -10.30 -1.93 13.84
N ASN A 174 -9.91 -0.79 14.40
CA ASN A 174 -8.51 -0.45 14.59
C ASN A 174 -7.86 -1.42 15.59
N ASN A 175 -6.61 -1.80 15.33
CA ASN A 175 -5.84 -2.64 16.24
C ASN A 175 -4.65 -1.84 16.79
N ARG A 176 -4.90 -1.08 17.87
CA ARG A 176 -3.90 -0.24 18.52
C ARG A 176 -2.73 -1.03 19.08
N GLU A 177 -3.01 -2.19 19.67
CA GLU A 177 -1.99 -3.09 20.23
C GLU A 177 -0.98 -3.54 19.17
N ILE A 178 -1.45 -4.05 18.03
CA ILE A 178 -0.57 -4.47 16.93
C ILE A 178 0.15 -3.25 16.35
N SER A 179 -0.57 -2.15 16.15
CA SER A 179 0.01 -0.92 15.60
C SER A 179 1.17 -0.38 16.44
N LEU A 180 1.02 -0.33 17.76
CA LEU A 180 2.07 0.07 18.71
C LEU A 180 3.32 -0.82 18.58
N ARG A 181 3.16 -2.15 18.49
CA ARG A 181 4.29 -3.07 18.29
C ARG A 181 5.05 -2.81 16.99
N TYR A 182 4.34 -2.42 15.94
CA TYR A 182 4.96 -2.07 14.66
C TYR A 182 5.67 -0.71 14.71
N PHE A 183 5.15 0.27 15.44
CA PHE A 183 5.89 1.52 15.69
C PHE A 183 7.12 1.29 16.57
N ASP A 184 7.05 0.43 17.58
CA ASP A 184 8.23 0.04 18.37
C ASP A 184 9.29 -0.63 17.47
N ALA A 185 8.87 -1.52 16.56
CA ALA A 185 9.76 -2.14 15.59
C ALA A 185 10.36 -1.11 14.60
N ALA A 186 9.58 -0.11 14.17
CA ALA A 186 10.05 0.96 13.31
C ALA A 186 11.12 1.82 14.01
N LEU A 187 10.86 2.25 15.24
CA LEU A 187 11.82 3.02 16.05
C LEU A 187 13.12 2.25 16.27
N LYS A 188 13.02 0.97 16.64
CA LYS A 188 14.19 0.10 16.78
C LYS A 188 14.99 -0.03 15.48
N ALA A 189 14.30 -0.28 14.36
CA ALA A 189 14.95 -0.39 13.05
C ALA A 189 15.62 0.93 12.63
N TYR A 190 15.06 2.08 13.01
CA TYR A 190 15.65 3.39 12.78
C TYR A 190 16.97 3.54 13.57
N GLU A 191 16.92 3.31 14.88
CA GLU A 191 18.08 3.43 15.78
C GLU A 191 19.24 2.53 15.36
N GLU A 192 18.95 1.31 14.90
CA GLU A 192 19.96 0.34 14.46
C GLU A 192 20.68 0.76 13.16
N ASN A 193 20.03 1.54 12.28
CA ASN A 193 20.57 1.83 10.94
C ASN A 193 21.02 3.29 10.72
N HIS A 194 20.50 4.26 11.48
CA HIS A 194 20.74 5.68 11.19
C HIS A 194 21.64 6.42 12.18
N GLY A 195 22.00 5.81 13.32
CA GLY A 195 22.65 6.60 14.37
C GLY A 195 21.76 7.79 14.79
N LYS A 196 22.32 8.78 15.48
CA LYS A 196 21.52 9.91 16.04
C LYS A 196 21.15 11.00 15.03
N ASP A 197 21.39 10.79 13.74
CA ASP A 197 21.06 11.80 12.73
C ASP A 197 19.55 11.74 12.42
N ASP A 198 18.88 12.89 12.44
CA ASP A 198 17.43 13.03 12.21
C ASP A 198 17.15 12.89 10.70
N PRO A 199 16.14 12.12 10.27
CA PRO A 199 15.92 11.89 8.84
C PRO A 199 15.22 13.11 8.22
N GLU A 200 15.51 13.36 6.94
CA GLU A 200 14.91 14.46 6.17
C GLU A 200 13.41 14.26 5.86
N ASP A 201 12.85 13.07 6.07
CA ASP A 201 11.45 12.74 5.73
C ASP A 201 10.45 13.29 6.77
N GLU A 202 9.57 14.19 6.32
CA GLU A 202 8.54 14.81 7.16
C GLU A 202 7.45 13.86 7.65
N VAL A 203 7.25 12.71 7.00
CA VAL A 203 6.17 11.76 7.28
C VAL A 203 6.70 10.52 8.01
N PHE A 204 7.77 9.91 7.50
CA PHE A 204 8.31 8.66 8.01
C PHE A 204 9.52 8.82 8.93
N CYS A 205 9.41 9.70 9.93
CA CYS A 205 10.47 9.94 10.92
C CYS A 205 10.12 9.40 12.33
N PRO A 206 11.14 9.12 13.17
CA PRO A 206 10.94 8.73 14.58
C PRO A 206 10.02 9.67 15.35
N ARG A 207 10.13 10.97 15.10
CA ARG A 207 9.27 12.01 15.69
C ARG A 207 7.79 11.69 15.45
N ASN A 208 7.40 11.45 14.21
CA ASN A 208 6.00 11.14 13.88
C ASN A 208 5.55 9.80 14.45
N TYR A 209 6.42 8.78 14.44
CA TYR A 209 6.11 7.49 15.05
C TYR A 209 5.77 7.67 16.53
N GLN A 210 6.52 8.50 17.25
CA GLN A 210 6.27 8.80 18.65
C GLN A 210 4.97 9.59 18.89
N ILE A 211 4.63 10.55 18.03
CA ILE A 211 3.35 11.29 18.10
C ILE A 211 2.17 10.32 17.95
N ILE A 212 2.21 9.43 16.96
CA ILE A 212 1.13 8.46 16.72
C ILE A 212 1.07 7.42 17.83
N ARG A 213 2.23 6.98 18.32
CA ARG A 213 2.33 6.10 19.47
C ARG A 213 1.69 6.73 20.70
N SER A 214 1.99 8.00 20.98
CA SER A 214 1.36 8.79 22.04
C SER A 214 -0.17 8.80 21.90
N ARG A 215 -0.66 9.10 20.69
CA ARG A 215 -2.10 9.06 20.38
C ARG A 215 -2.73 7.72 20.72
N PHE A 216 -2.11 6.62 20.29
CA PHE A 216 -2.69 5.28 20.49
C PHE A 216 -2.61 4.80 21.93
N LEU A 217 -1.60 5.25 22.69
CA LEU A 217 -1.50 5.01 24.12
C LEU A 217 -2.60 5.74 24.90
N VAL A 218 -2.95 6.98 24.52
CA VAL A 218 -4.13 7.68 25.08
C VAL A 218 -5.40 6.87 24.85
N GLU A 219 -5.61 6.39 23.61
CA GLU A 219 -6.79 5.59 23.28
C GLU A 219 -6.88 4.25 24.05
N LYS A 220 -5.74 3.75 24.54
CA LYS A 220 -5.67 2.57 25.42
C LYS A 220 -5.82 2.92 26.91
N GLY A 221 -5.89 4.20 27.26
CA GLY A 221 -5.91 4.68 28.65
C GLY A 221 -4.55 4.71 29.34
N GLU A 222 -3.45 4.52 28.60
CA GLU A 222 -2.08 4.51 29.12
C GLU A 222 -1.47 5.94 29.08
N LYS A 223 -2.04 6.86 29.88
CA LYS A 223 -1.78 8.30 29.79
C LYS A 223 -0.32 8.68 30.06
N GLU A 224 0.33 8.05 31.03
CA GLU A 224 1.73 8.30 31.39
C GLU A 224 2.67 7.83 30.28
N ASN A 225 2.42 6.65 29.72
CA ASN A 225 3.17 6.13 28.57
C ASN A 225 2.98 7.02 27.34
N ALA A 226 1.77 7.55 27.13
CA ALA A 226 1.48 8.48 26.06
C ALA A 226 2.28 9.78 26.19
N LEU A 227 2.35 10.33 27.40
CA LEU A 227 3.13 11.54 27.69
C LEU A 227 4.63 11.29 27.48
N GLN A 228 5.15 10.14 27.93
CA GLN A 228 6.53 9.74 27.69
C GLN A 228 6.85 9.63 26.18
N ALA A 229 5.97 8.99 25.41
CA ALA A 229 6.11 8.92 23.96
C ALA A 229 6.12 10.31 23.32
N TRP A 230 5.27 11.23 23.77
CA TRP A 230 5.26 12.61 23.29
C TRP A 230 6.60 13.30 23.53
N TYR A 231 7.17 13.25 24.74
CA TYR A 231 8.48 13.84 24.98
C TYR A 231 9.57 13.21 24.13
N SER A 232 9.51 11.90 23.89
CA SER A 232 10.45 11.20 23.00
C SER A 232 10.33 11.63 21.53
N SER A 233 9.26 12.32 21.12
CA SER A 233 9.17 12.93 19.78
C SER A 233 10.07 14.16 19.63
N GLY A 234 10.49 14.79 20.74
CA GLY A 234 11.26 16.03 20.73
C GLY A 234 10.42 17.30 20.48
N ILE A 235 9.09 17.19 20.34
CA ILE A 235 8.19 18.34 20.22
C ILE A 235 7.85 18.86 21.62
N ASP A 236 8.08 20.16 21.83
CA ASP A 236 7.66 20.82 23.07
C ASP A 236 6.12 20.81 23.16
N LEU A 237 5.64 20.20 24.23
CA LEU A 237 4.24 20.06 24.56
C LEU A 237 3.50 21.41 24.64
N ASN A 238 4.20 22.50 24.95
CA ASN A 238 3.63 23.84 25.01
C ASN A 238 3.43 24.51 23.64
N THR A 239 4.13 24.03 22.61
CA THR A 239 4.08 24.61 21.26
C THR A 239 2.96 24.03 20.40
N GLY A 240 2.48 22.82 20.71
CA GLY A 240 1.36 22.21 20.00
C GLY A 240 0.07 23.00 20.21
N SER A 241 -0.79 23.03 19.20
CA SER A 241 -2.16 23.55 19.30
C SER A 241 -3.22 22.50 18.95
N ASP A 242 -2.79 21.30 18.59
CA ASP A 242 -3.67 20.18 18.29
C ASP A 242 -4.29 19.58 19.56
N ALA A 243 -5.37 18.81 19.36
CA ALA A 243 -6.12 18.18 20.44
C ALA A 243 -5.28 17.28 21.34
N LEU A 244 -4.30 16.56 20.78
CA LEU A 244 -3.46 15.62 21.53
C LEU A 244 -2.51 16.39 22.45
N SER A 245 -1.86 17.44 21.95
CA SER A 245 -0.97 18.29 22.77
C SER A 245 -1.72 18.99 23.91
N LEU A 246 -2.96 19.43 23.68
CA LEU A 246 -3.81 20.03 24.71
C LEU A 246 -4.21 18.99 25.77
N TYR A 247 -4.58 17.79 25.33
CA TYR A 247 -4.90 16.68 26.21
C TYR A 247 -3.72 16.30 27.10
N LEU A 248 -2.54 16.13 26.51
CA LEU A 248 -1.34 15.73 27.24
C LEU A 248 -0.84 16.80 28.22
N ARG A 249 -1.06 18.10 27.94
CA ARG A 249 -0.79 19.17 28.92
C ARG A 249 -1.64 19.06 30.18
N LYS A 250 -2.91 18.70 30.03
CA LYS A 250 -3.80 18.48 31.17
C LYS A 250 -3.36 17.25 31.97
N VAL A 251 -2.97 16.18 31.27
CA VAL A 251 -2.37 14.98 31.89
C VAL A 251 -1.10 15.32 32.67
N GLU A 252 -0.16 16.08 32.09
CA GLU A 252 1.09 16.51 32.74
C GLU A 252 0.83 17.28 34.05
N LYS A 253 -0.23 18.09 34.08
CA LYS A 253 -0.64 18.85 35.27
C LYS A 253 -1.40 18.03 36.31
N GLY A 254 -1.71 16.77 36.01
CA GLY A 254 -2.58 15.93 36.85
C GLY A 254 -4.04 16.36 36.85
N GLU A 255 -4.48 17.11 35.83
CA GLU A 255 -5.90 17.46 35.65
C GLU A 255 -6.70 16.23 35.21
N GLU A 256 -7.98 16.17 35.60
CA GLU A 256 -8.89 15.15 35.09
C GLU A 256 -9.18 15.39 33.60
N VAL A 257 -8.99 14.36 32.80
CA VAL A 257 -9.17 14.40 31.34
C VAL A 257 -10.10 13.27 30.88
N PRO A 258 -10.89 13.49 29.83
CA PRO A 258 -11.79 12.48 29.26
C PRO A 258 -11.04 11.29 28.66
N GLY A 259 -11.77 10.31 28.14
CA GLY A 259 -11.17 9.11 27.55
C GLY A 259 -10.35 9.43 26.30
N LEU A 260 -10.80 10.40 25.50
CA LEU A 260 -10.19 10.76 24.23
C LEU A 260 -9.88 12.26 24.10
N PRO A 261 -8.86 12.66 23.32
CA PRO A 261 -8.53 14.07 23.08
C PRO A 261 -9.68 14.90 22.48
N GLU A 262 -10.48 14.30 21.59
CA GLU A 262 -11.61 14.97 20.93
C GLU A 262 -12.75 15.34 21.89
N GLU A 263 -12.82 14.68 23.05
CA GLU A 263 -13.87 14.89 24.04
C GLU A 263 -13.58 16.09 24.95
N LEU A 264 -12.41 16.71 24.81
CA LEU A 264 -12.08 17.93 25.53
C LEU A 264 -13.07 19.05 25.18
N PRO A 265 -13.64 19.76 26.17
CA PRO A 265 -14.59 20.84 25.92
C PRO A 265 -14.05 21.91 24.97
N GLU A 266 -12.76 22.24 25.09
CA GLU A 266 -12.08 23.23 24.26
C GLU A 266 -12.03 22.80 22.79
N ILE A 267 -11.84 21.50 22.53
CA ILE A 267 -11.78 20.92 21.18
C ILE A 267 -13.18 20.73 20.61
N LYS A 268 -14.11 20.23 21.42
CA LYS A 268 -15.49 19.98 21.01
C LYS A 268 -16.16 21.25 20.48
N ASN A 269 -15.97 22.38 21.16
CA ASN A 269 -16.48 23.67 20.71
C ASN A 269 -15.89 24.11 19.36
N LEU A 270 -14.61 23.82 19.10
CA LEU A 270 -13.96 24.13 17.82
C LEU A 270 -14.47 23.23 16.70
N LEU A 271 -14.65 21.93 16.97
CA LEU A 271 -15.21 20.98 16.01
C LEU A 271 -16.67 21.33 15.67
N ASP A 272 -17.49 21.68 16.66
CA ASP A 272 -18.88 22.08 16.47
C ASP A 272 -19.01 23.39 15.65
N LEU A 273 -18.04 24.31 15.78
CA LEU A 273 -17.97 25.53 14.97
C LEU A 273 -17.50 25.27 13.53
N ALA A 274 -16.57 24.34 13.34
CA ALA A 274 -16.05 23.96 12.02
C ALA A 274 -17.07 23.12 11.22
N TYR A 275 -17.88 22.31 11.90
CA TYR A 275 -18.91 21.46 11.31
C TYR A 275 -20.27 22.16 11.24
N LYS A 276 -20.34 23.35 10.62
CA LYS A 276 -21.63 23.81 10.07
C LYS A 276 -21.93 22.95 8.84
N PRO A 277 -22.97 22.08 8.86
CA PRO A 277 -23.35 21.35 7.66
C PRO A 277 -23.59 22.35 6.53
N PRO A 278 -23.21 22.04 5.28
CA PRO A 278 -23.52 22.91 4.16
C PRO A 278 -25.01 23.24 4.21
N LEU A 279 -25.34 24.53 4.19
CA LEU A 279 -26.71 25.02 4.13
C LEU A 279 -27.44 24.16 3.11
N LYS A 280 -28.49 23.44 3.55
CA LYS A 280 -29.41 22.74 2.64
C LYS A 280 -29.76 23.76 1.56
N ARG A 281 -29.37 23.50 0.30
CA ARG A 281 -29.82 24.31 -0.82
C ARG A 281 -31.35 24.34 -0.73
N SER A 282 -31.89 25.54 -0.56
CA SER A 282 -33.33 25.77 -0.59
C SER A 282 -33.87 25.16 -1.88
N PRO A 283 -34.95 24.34 -1.82
CA PRO A 283 -35.59 23.86 -3.04
C PRO A 283 -36.35 25.03 -3.67
N GLY A 284 -35.91 25.43 -4.86
CA GLY A 284 -36.47 26.52 -5.68
C GLY A 284 -35.34 27.35 -6.26
N THR A 285 -35.14 27.50 -7.56
CA THR A 285 -36.06 27.45 -8.70
C THR A 285 -35.24 27.24 -9.97
N SER A 286 -35.55 26.20 -10.74
CA SER A 286 -35.52 26.25 -12.20
C SER A 286 -36.22 24.99 -12.71
N GLU A 287 -37.50 25.17 -13.00
CA GLU A 287 -38.21 24.34 -13.97
C GLU A 287 -37.38 24.33 -15.26
N GLU A 288 -36.94 23.16 -15.71
CA GLU A 288 -36.87 22.93 -17.15
C GLU A 288 -37.20 21.47 -17.43
N ASN A 289 -38.36 21.34 -18.08
CA ASN A 289 -38.98 20.15 -18.63
C ASN A 289 -38.00 19.18 -19.28
N ILE A 290 -37.96 17.93 -18.80
CA ILE A 290 -37.97 16.76 -19.68
C ILE A 290 -38.92 15.72 -19.08
N SER A 291 -40.13 15.70 -19.62
CA SER A 291 -41.10 14.60 -19.50
C SER A 291 -40.64 13.40 -20.30
N GLY A 292 -40.74 12.19 -19.76
CA GLY A 292 -40.76 10.97 -20.58
C GLY A 292 -40.47 9.66 -19.84
N ALA A 293 -41.53 8.89 -19.63
CA ALA A 293 -41.58 7.43 -19.43
C ALA A 293 -41.39 6.84 -18.00
N GLU A 294 -42.51 6.86 -17.27
CA GLU A 294 -43.24 5.72 -16.68
C GLU A 294 -42.53 4.41 -16.25
N ASN A 295 -42.71 4.13 -14.95
CA ASN A 295 -43.19 2.90 -14.29
C ASN A 295 -42.52 1.53 -14.55
N LEU A 296 -42.05 0.90 -13.47
CA LEU A 296 -42.62 -0.37 -12.97
C LEU A 296 -42.12 -0.70 -11.55
N THR A 297 -43.06 -1.27 -10.78
CA THR A 297 -43.02 -1.60 -9.35
C THR A 297 -42.48 -3.01 -9.06
N SER A 298 -41.96 -3.17 -7.82
CA SER A 298 -41.98 -4.35 -6.93
C SER A 298 -41.29 -5.66 -7.34
N ALA A 299 -40.36 -6.15 -6.50
CA ALA A 299 -40.53 -7.34 -5.64
C ALA A 299 -39.20 -8.07 -5.30
N SER A 300 -39.02 -8.32 -4.00
CA SER A 300 -38.29 -9.43 -3.33
C SER A 300 -37.37 -10.36 -4.14
N HIS A 301 -36.08 -10.40 -3.78
CA HIS A 301 -35.20 -11.58 -3.95
C HIS A 301 -33.93 -11.47 -3.06
N GLU A 302 -34.08 -11.72 -1.76
CA GLU A 302 -32.95 -12.18 -0.93
C GLU A 302 -32.89 -13.71 -1.07
N ASP A 303 -31.74 -14.23 -1.53
CA ASP A 303 -31.22 -15.61 -1.40
C ASP A 303 -30.36 -16.07 -2.60
N HIS A 304 -30.22 -15.26 -3.66
CA HIS A 304 -29.34 -15.58 -4.79
C HIS A 304 -27.93 -14.94 -4.74
N GLU A 305 -27.66 -14.02 -3.81
CA GLU A 305 -26.47 -13.15 -3.85
C GLU A 305 -25.19 -13.82 -3.29
N VAL A 306 -25.31 -14.87 -2.47
CA VAL A 306 -24.15 -15.54 -1.85
C VAL A 306 -23.42 -16.48 -2.84
N HIS A 307 -24.10 -16.98 -3.86
CA HIS A 307 -23.49 -17.87 -4.85
C HIS A 307 -22.82 -17.14 -6.03
N GLU A 308 -23.25 -15.91 -6.34
CA GLU A 308 -22.59 -15.06 -7.36
C GLU A 308 -21.31 -14.40 -6.84
N ASP A 309 -21.24 -14.02 -5.56
CA ASP A 309 -20.06 -13.37 -4.98
C ASP A 309 -18.83 -14.31 -4.96
N ASN A 310 -19.03 -15.62 -4.75
CA ASN A 310 -17.95 -16.60 -4.83
C ASN A 310 -17.50 -16.89 -6.28
N ARG A 311 -18.41 -16.86 -7.27
CA ARG A 311 -18.06 -16.97 -8.70
C ARG A 311 -17.33 -15.73 -9.21
N MET A 312 -17.68 -14.54 -8.72
CA MET A 312 -16.99 -13.29 -9.04
C MET A 312 -15.57 -13.25 -8.46
N LYS A 313 -15.37 -13.72 -7.22
CA LYS A 313 -14.04 -13.84 -6.60
C LYS A 313 -13.14 -14.84 -7.35
N GLU A 314 -13.66 -15.99 -7.75
CA GLU A 314 -12.89 -16.99 -8.52
C GLU A 314 -12.53 -16.49 -9.92
N ASN A 315 -13.44 -15.76 -10.58
CA ASN A 315 -13.16 -15.11 -11.86
C ASN A 315 -12.17 -13.95 -11.74
N THR A 316 -12.13 -13.25 -10.61
CA THR A 316 -11.17 -12.16 -10.36
C THR A 316 -9.77 -12.70 -10.15
N VAL A 317 -9.62 -13.83 -9.42
CA VAL A 317 -8.34 -14.52 -9.25
C VAL A 317 -7.83 -15.10 -10.57
N ARG A 318 -8.69 -15.76 -11.36
CA ARG A 318 -8.31 -16.28 -12.69
C ARG A 318 -7.93 -15.16 -13.66
N LYS A 319 -8.65 -14.03 -13.66
CA LYS A 319 -8.27 -12.84 -14.43
C LYS A 319 -6.92 -12.29 -13.97
N ARG A 320 -6.65 -12.23 -12.66
CA ARG A 320 -5.36 -11.75 -12.13
C ARG A 320 -4.18 -12.63 -12.55
N VAL A 321 -4.32 -13.95 -12.48
CA VAL A 321 -3.31 -14.91 -12.97
C VAL A 321 -3.12 -14.80 -14.48
N PHE A 322 -4.20 -14.62 -15.25
CA PHE A 322 -4.15 -14.42 -16.69
C PHE A 322 -3.46 -13.10 -17.08
N TYR A 323 -3.76 -11.99 -16.39
CA TYR A 323 -3.10 -10.71 -16.61
C TYR A 323 -1.64 -10.74 -16.18
N GLN A 324 -1.29 -11.37 -15.06
CA GLN A 324 0.11 -11.57 -14.66
C GLN A 324 0.87 -12.41 -15.69
N THR A 325 0.25 -13.45 -16.24
CA THR A 325 0.85 -14.28 -17.30
C THR A 325 1.04 -13.47 -18.59
N ILE A 326 0.06 -12.66 -18.99
CA ILE A 326 0.16 -11.77 -20.17
C ILE A 326 1.21 -10.70 -19.95
N VAL A 327 1.27 -10.08 -18.78
CA VAL A 327 2.23 -9.02 -18.45
C VAL A 327 3.65 -9.59 -18.38
N LEU A 328 3.85 -10.79 -17.83
CA LEU A 328 5.13 -11.51 -17.88
C LEU A 328 5.51 -11.90 -19.30
N THR A 329 4.53 -12.29 -20.11
CA THR A 329 4.75 -12.57 -21.54
C THR A 329 5.14 -11.29 -22.27
N LEU A 330 4.46 -10.17 -22.01
CA LEU A 330 4.74 -8.86 -22.62
C LEU A 330 6.07 -8.25 -22.14
N LEU A 331 6.48 -8.46 -20.89
CA LEU A 331 7.82 -8.11 -20.42
C LEU A 331 8.89 -8.96 -21.12
N ALA A 332 8.65 -10.26 -21.25
CA ALA A 332 9.53 -11.15 -22.00
C ALA A 332 9.60 -10.79 -23.49
N ILE A 333 8.59 -10.09 -24.04
CA ILE A 333 8.53 -9.56 -25.42
C ILE A 333 9.15 -8.16 -25.52
N GLY A 334 9.00 -7.32 -24.49
CA GLY A 334 9.57 -5.97 -24.42
C GLY A 334 11.09 -6.01 -24.27
N LEU A 335 11.61 -6.97 -23.52
CA LEU A 335 13.04 -7.31 -23.37
C LEU A 335 13.72 -7.80 -24.67
N SER A 336 12.98 -7.88 -25.77
CA SER A 336 13.40 -8.50 -27.04
C SER A 336 13.37 -7.55 -28.22
N ILE A 337 12.79 -6.36 -28.01
CA ILE A 337 12.63 -5.31 -29.01
C ILE A 337 13.76 -4.25 -28.86
N PHE A 338 14.58 -4.37 -27.82
CA PHE A 338 15.91 -3.77 -27.67
C PHE A 338 16.94 -4.88 -27.53
#